data_AF-A0A847JE39-F1
#
_entry.id   AF-A0A847JE39-F1
#
_cell.length_a   1.000
_cell.length_b   1.000
_cell.length_c   1.000
_cell.angle_alpha   90.00
_cell.angle_beta   90.00
_cell.angle_gamma   90.00
#
_symmetry.space_group_name_H-M   'P 1'
#
loop_
_entity.id
_entity.type
_entity.pdbx_description
1 polymer ?
#
loop_
_entity_poly.entity_id
_entity_poly.type
_entity_poly.pdbx_seq_one_letter_code
_entity_poly.pdbx_strand_id
1 'polypeptide(L)' 'MARAALQLGVRDLAEMSKVAASTIARLEAGEELKPRTIDAIRAALENAGVIFVDENGEGAGVRLKRRQSNG' A
#
# COMPACT_ATOMS: atom_id res chain seq x y z
N MET A 1 5.04 4.05 5.29
CA MET A 1 4.85 2.60 4.99
C MET A 1 3.37 2.22 5.12
N ALA A 2 2.63 2.10 4.01
CA ALA A 2 1.17 1.91 4.02
C ALA A 2 0.70 0.55 4.57
N ARG A 3 1.43 -0.55 4.32
CA ARG A 3 1.07 -1.89 4.82
C ARG A 3 1.04 -1.99 6.35
N ALA A 4 1.90 -1.23 7.03
CA ALA A 4 1.99 -1.23 8.48
C ALA A 4 0.71 -0.68 9.12
N ALA A 5 0.08 0.32 8.49
CA ALA A 5 -1.22 0.84 8.94
C ALA A 5 -2.33 -0.21 8.85
N LEU A 6 -2.19 -1.20 7.97
CA LEU A 6 -3.13 -2.30 7.79
C LEU A 6 -2.72 -3.59 8.51
N GLN A 7 -1.63 -3.57 9.28
CA GLN A 7 -1.02 -4.76 9.91
C GLN A 7 -0.70 -5.90 8.92
N LEU A 8 -0.44 -5.56 7.65
CA LEU A 8 -0.09 -6.53 6.62
C LEU A 8 1.42 -6.82 6.62
N GLY A 9 1.76 -8.11 6.57
CA GLY A 9 3.09 -8.59 6.27
C GLY A 9 3.44 -8.39 4.79
N VAL A 10 4.73 -8.54 4.46
CA VAL A 10 5.23 -8.49 3.07
C VAL A 10 4.58 -9.58 2.20
N ARG A 11 4.38 -10.77 2.76
CA ARG A 11 3.75 -11.90 2.07
C ARG A 11 2.27 -11.66 1.77
N ASP A 12 1.54 -11.07 2.72
CA ASP A 12 0.12 -10.76 2.54
C ASP A 12 -0.06 -9.74 1.41
N LEU A 13 0.73 -8.66 1.41
CA LEU A 13 0.67 -7.66 0.35
C LEU A 13 1.07 -8.24 -1.01
N ALA A 14 2.09 -9.11 -1.04
CA ALA A 14 2.52 -9.80 -2.25
C ALA A 14 1.38 -10.65 -2.87
N GLU A 15 0.69 -11.42 -2.03
CA GLU A 15 -0.48 -12.22 -2.46
C GLU A 15 -1.62 -11.32 -2.98
N MET A 16 -1.97 -10.28 -2.23
CA MET A 16 -3.07 -9.36 -2.58
C MET A 16 -2.80 -8.60 -3.89
N SER A 17 -1.56 -8.20 -4.14
CA SER A 17 -1.17 -7.44 -5.34
C SER A 17 -0.73 -8.33 -6.51
N LYS A 18 -0.63 -9.66 -6.30
CA LYS A 18 -0.12 -10.63 -7.29
C LYS A 18 1.29 -10.29 -7.79
N VAL A 19 2.13 -9.78 -6.90
CA VAL A 19 3.56 -9.51 -7.17
C VAL A 19 4.43 -10.35 -6.25
N ALA A 20 5.69 -10.57 -6.60
CA ALA A 20 6.60 -11.33 -5.75
C ALA A 20 6.90 -10.57 -4.44
N ALA A 21 7.06 -11.30 -3.33
CA ALA A 21 7.44 -10.72 -2.03
C ALA A 21 8.77 -9.94 -2.09
N SER A 22 9.71 -10.38 -2.93
CA SER A 22 10.96 -9.64 -3.19
C SER A 22 10.70 -8.30 -3.86
N THR A 23 9.70 -8.19 -4.75
CA THR A 23 9.30 -6.93 -5.37
C THR A 23 8.72 -5.96 -4.35
N ILE A 24 7.94 -6.44 -3.37
CA ILE A 24 7.47 -5.61 -2.25
C ILE A 24 8.67 -5.11 -1.43
N ALA A 25 9.61 -5.97 -1.07
CA ALA A 25 10.80 -5.56 -0.32
C ALA A 25 11.65 -4.51 -1.06
N ARG A 26 11.79 -4.63 -2.38
CA ARG A 26 12.48 -3.65 -3.23
C ARG A 26 11.77 -2.30 -3.26
N LEU A 27 10.43 -2.30 -3.36
CA LEU A 27 9.63 -1.07 -3.24
C LEU A 27 9.90 -0.39 -1.89
N GLU A 28 9.93 -1.15 -0.79
CA GLU A 28 10.16 -0.63 0.56
C GLU A 28 11.58 -0.10 0.77
N ALA A 29 12.55 -0.66 0.04
CA ALA A 29 13.92 -0.15 -0.01
C ALA A 29 14.08 1.11 -0.87
N GLY A 30 12.99 1.59 -1.51
CA GLY A 30 13.00 2.78 -2.36
C GLY A 30 13.54 2.54 -3.77
N GLU A 31 13.63 1.28 -4.21
CA GLU A 31 14.02 0.98 -5.59
C GLU A 31 12.92 1.34 -6.58
N GLU A 32 13.35 1.79 -7.76
CA GLU A 32 12.43 2.06 -8.86
C GLU A 32 11.83 0.76 -9.42
N LEU A 33 10.51 0.72 -9.53
CA LEU A 33 9.76 -0.40 -10.09
C LEU A 33 9.00 0.04 -11.34
N LYS A 34 8.60 -0.93 -12.15
CA LYS A 34 7.75 -0.67 -13.32
C LYS A 34 6.43 -0.02 -12.88
N PRO A 35 5.90 0.98 -13.60
CA PRO A 35 4.64 1.65 -13.25
C PRO A 35 3.49 0.67 -12.98
N ARG A 36 3.29 -0.33 -13.85
CA ARG A 36 2.28 -1.38 -13.68
C ARG A 36 2.38 -2.13 -12.34
N THR A 37 3.59 -2.34 -11.85
CA THR A 37 3.83 -3.01 -10.56
C THR A 37 3.43 -2.10 -9.41
N ILE A 38 3.77 -0.81 -9.49
CA ILE A 38 3.37 0.21 -8.52
C ILE A 38 1.85 0.32 -8.46
N ASP A 39 1.18 0.35 -9.61
CA ASP A 39 -0.28 0.42 -9.72
C ASP A 39 -0.96 -0.79 -9.07
N ALA A 40 -0.44 -1.99 -9.30
CA ALA A 40 -0.98 -3.22 -8.68
C ALA A 40 -0.85 -3.20 -7.15
N ILE A 41 0.29 -2.74 -6.63
CA ILE A 41 0.54 -2.62 -5.18
C ILE A 41 -0.36 -1.54 -4.57
N ARG A 42 -0.48 -0.38 -5.22
CA ARG A 42 -1.36 0.72 -4.80
C ARG A 42 -2.82 0.24 -4.71
N ALA A 43 -3.32 -0.40 -5.77
CA ALA A 43 -4.70 -0.89 -5.83
C ALA A 43 -4.98 -1.93 -4.72
N ALA A 44 -4.03 -2.83 -4.44
CA ALA A 44 -4.17 -3.80 -3.36
C ALA A 44 -4.30 -3.12 -1.98
N LEU A 45 -3.48 -2.10 -1.72
CA LEU A 45 -3.56 -1.32 -0.47
C LEU A 45 -4.88 -0.54 -0.38
N GLU A 46 -5.33 0.08 -1.46
CA GLU A 46 -6.59 0.83 -1.49
C GLU A 46 -7.82 -0.07 -1.25
N ASN A 47 -7.80 -1.28 -1.82
CA ASN A 47 -8.81 -2.31 -1.59
C ASN A 47 -8.78 -2.83 -0.15
N ALA A 48 -7.60 -2.93 0.45
CA ALA A 48 -7.43 -3.27 1.86
C ALA A 48 -7.88 -2.16 2.82
N GLY A 49 -8.10 -0.94 2.30
CA GLY A 49 -8.63 0.18 3.07
C GLY A 49 -7.66 1.32 3.29
N VAL A 50 -6.52 1.36 2.61
CA VAL A 50 -5.70 2.57 2.53
C VAL A 50 -6.36 3.59 1.61
N ILE A 51 -6.14 4.87 1.90
CA ILE A 51 -6.39 6.01 1.03
C ILE A 51 -5.07 6.73 0.94
N PHE A 52 -4.51 6.81 -0.27
CA PHE A 52 -3.36 7.66 -0.54
C PHE A 52 -3.85 9.11 -0.68
N VAL A 53 -3.18 10.02 0.01
CA VAL A 53 -3.49 11.45 -0.04
C VAL A 53 -2.30 12.13 -0.71
N ASP A 54 -2.61 12.88 -1.77
CA ASP A 54 -1.62 13.66 -2.49
C ASP A 54 -1.02 14.75 -1.59
N GLU A 55 0.20 15.14 -1.91
CA GLU A 55 0.96 16.09 -1.12
C GLU A 55 0.33 17.49 -1.17
N ASN A 56 -0.18 17.96 -0.03
CA ASN A 56 -0.72 19.31 0.15
C ASN A 56 0.24 20.23 0.94
N GLY A 57 1.56 20.00 0.84
CA GLY A 57 2.59 20.86 1.44
C GLY A 57 3.35 20.28 2.64
N GLU A 58 2.95 19.11 3.16
CA GLU A 58 3.64 18.39 4.26
C GLU A 58 4.18 17.00 3.84
N GLY A 59 4.23 16.71 2.54
CA GLY A 59 4.55 15.38 2.01
C GLY A 59 3.33 14.49 1.72
N ALA A 60 3.54 13.41 0.99
CA ALA A 60 2.51 12.42 0.68
C ALA A 60 2.07 11.62 1.93
N GLY A 61 0.76 11.44 2.10
CA GLY A 61 0.16 10.81 3.29
C GLY A 61 -0.58 9.49 3.02
N VAL A 62 -0.80 8.71 4.09
CA VAL A 62 -1.63 7.50 4.09
C VAL A 62 -2.70 7.61 5.17
N ARG A 63 -3.96 7.41 4.80
CA ARG A 63 -5.10 7.35 5.74
C ARG A 63 -5.80 5.99 5.63
N LEU A 64 -6.37 5.50 6.72
CA LEU A 64 -7.24 4.32 6.70
C LEU A 64 -8.70 4.72 6.45
N LYS A 65 -9.41 3.96 5.64
CA LYS A 65 -10.88 4.05 5.51
C LYS A 65 -11.47 3.84 6.91
N ARG A 66 -12.37 4.73 7.30
CA ARG A 66 -13.08 4.62 8.58
C ARG A 66 -13.82 3.28 8.57
N ARG A 67 -13.47 2.37 9.50
CA ARG A 67 -14.28 1.18 9.77
C ARG A 67 -15.63 1.71 10.23
N GLN A 68 -16.68 1.52 9.44
CA GLN A 68 -18.03 1.86 9.89
C GLN A 68 -18.30 0.97 11.10
N SER A 69 -18.22 1.56 12.30
CA SER A 69 -18.75 0.95 13.50
C SER A 69 -20.26 0.89 13.30
N ASN A 70 -20.78 -0.23 12.80
CA ASN A 70 -22.19 -0.53 13.01
C ASN A 70 -22.35 -0.71 14.52
N GLY A 71 -22.92 0.31 15.16
CA GLY A 71 -23.55 0.17 16.48
C GLY A 71 -24.85 -0.62 16.36
#